data_AF-A0A936E031-F1
#
_entry.id   AF-A0A936E031-F1
#
_cell.length_a   1.000
_cell.length_b   1.000
_cell.length_c   1.000
_cell.angle_alpha   90.00
_cell.angle_beta   90.00
_cell.angle_gamma   90.00
#
_symmetry.space_group_name_H-M   'P 1'
#
loop_
_entity.id
_entity.type
_entity.pdbx_description
1 polymer ?
#
loop_
_entity_poly.entity_id
_entity_poly.type
_entity_poly.pdbx_seq_one_letter_code
_entity_poly.pdbx_strand_id
1 'polypeptide(L)'
;MASIGAGLSAALGAMSIESTFYITVAGFYGAILQSFRRAQPVWLATLTTMVLIPAINHTMEFALHWASGTKKLKAGIIASVCLSMISAIFNLFAMRRGAFIVGAERQSLFADFRQMPRIIFDFLTAIPRALWQFLLKPDAN
;
A
#
# COMPACT_ATOMS: atom_id res chain seq x y z
N MET A 1 0.76 18.23 -1.05
CA MET A 1 1.63 19.10 -0.24
C MET A 1 1.09 20.53 -0.31
N ALA A 2 0.11 20.83 0.53
CA ALA A 2 -0.32 22.20 0.82
C ALA A 2 -0.23 22.35 2.36
N SER A 3 -0.06 23.60 2.81
CA SER A 3 -0.06 24.05 4.21
C SER A 3 1.15 23.68 5.08
N ILE A 4 2.29 24.34 4.84
CA ILE A 4 3.14 24.77 5.97
C ILE A 4 2.77 26.22 6.41
N GLY A 5 1.95 26.93 5.62
CA GLY A 5 1.57 28.33 5.89
C GLY A 5 0.06 28.63 6.01
N ALA A 6 -0.84 27.65 5.90
CA ALA A 6 -2.27 27.86 6.10
C ALA A 6 -2.62 27.41 7.53
N GLY A 7 -3.24 28.28 8.33
CA GLY A 7 -3.48 28.05 9.76
C GLY A 7 -4.15 26.70 10.07
N LEU A 8 -4.05 26.28 11.34
CA LEU A 8 -4.45 24.96 11.84
C LEU A 8 -5.85 24.50 11.35
N SER A 9 -6.81 25.42 11.22
CA SER A 9 -8.16 25.12 10.71
C SER A 9 -8.19 24.68 9.24
N ALA A 10 -7.39 25.32 8.37
CA ALA A 10 -7.27 24.95 6.97
C ALA A 10 -6.54 23.61 6.79
N ALA A 11 -5.50 23.36 7.61
CA ALA A 11 -4.80 22.08 7.63
C ALA A 11 -5.72 20.93 8.09
N LEU A 12 -6.51 21.15 9.15
CA LEU A 12 -7.50 20.17 9.63
C LEU A 12 -8.60 19.92 8.60
N GLY A 13 -9.12 20.97 7.96
CA GLY A 13 -10.14 20.83 6.90
C GLY A 13 -9.62 20.02 5.71
N ALA A 14 -8.40 20.29 5.25
CA ALA A 14 -7.76 19.50 4.20
C ALA A 14 -7.55 18.03 4.63
N MET A 15 -7.07 17.81 5.86
CA MET A 15 -6.92 16.46 6.43
C MET A 15 -8.22 15.68 6.47
N SER A 16 -9.34 16.31 6.85
CA SER A 16 -10.64 15.64 6.92
C SER A 16 -11.16 15.22 5.56
N ILE A 17 -11.02 16.09 4.54
CA ILE A 17 -11.40 15.78 3.16
C ILE A 17 -10.54 14.62 2.63
N GLU A 18 -9.22 14.72 2.82
CA GLU A 18 -8.28 13.70 2.36
C GLU A 18 -8.50 12.37 3.09
N SER A 19 -8.71 12.39 4.40
CA SER A 19 -9.02 11.18 5.19
C SER A 19 -10.34 10.54 4.76
N THR A 20 -11.39 11.33 4.51
CA THR A 20 -12.68 10.79 4.07
C THR A 20 -12.54 10.11 2.71
N PHE A 21 -11.88 10.78 1.76
CA PHE A 21 -11.57 10.20 0.46
C PHE A 21 -10.79 8.90 0.61
N TYR A 22 -9.69 8.89 1.36
CA TYR A 22 -8.89 7.68 1.53
C TYR A 22 -9.62 6.57 2.28
N ILE A 23 -10.44 6.86 3.29
CA ILE A 23 -11.24 5.85 4.00
C ILE A 23 -12.24 5.20 3.03
N THR A 24 -12.93 6.00 2.21
CA THR A 24 -13.92 5.50 1.24
C THR A 24 -13.27 4.59 0.21
N VAL A 25 -12.11 4.98 -0.34
CA VAL A 25 -11.48 4.19 -1.41
C VAL A 25 -10.59 3.07 -0.84
N ALA A 26 -10.10 3.17 0.40
CA ALA A 26 -9.27 2.15 1.03
C ALA A 26 -9.96 0.79 1.14
N GLY A 27 -11.27 0.76 1.40
CA GLY A 27 -12.04 -0.49 1.43
C GLY A 27 -12.09 -1.18 0.06
N PHE A 28 -12.27 -0.40 -1.01
CA PHE A 28 -12.26 -0.90 -2.38
C PHE A 28 -10.89 -1.46 -2.77
N TYR A 29 -9.82 -0.71 -2.52
CA TYR A 29 -8.47 -1.18 -2.77
C TYR A 29 -8.12 -2.40 -1.92
N GLY A 30 -8.45 -2.37 -0.63
CA GLY A 30 -8.24 -3.49 0.28
C GLY A 30 -8.90 -4.77 -0.21
N ALA A 31 -10.13 -4.69 -0.73
CA ALA A 31 -10.82 -5.83 -1.33
C ALA A 31 -10.10 -6.38 -2.57
N ILE A 32 -9.62 -5.50 -3.46
CA ILE A 32 -8.81 -5.91 -4.62
C ILE A 32 -7.52 -6.60 -4.13
N LEU A 33 -6.74 -5.99 -3.23
CA LEU A 33 -5.53 -6.65 -2.72
C LEU A 33 -5.83 -7.99 -2.06
N GLN A 34 -6.92 -8.06 -1.28
CA GLN A 34 -7.33 -9.28 -0.59
C GLN A 34 -7.66 -10.41 -1.58
N SER A 35 -8.16 -10.11 -2.79
CA SER A 35 -8.39 -11.15 -3.81
C SER A 35 -7.09 -11.77 -4.31
N PHE A 36 -5.98 -11.03 -4.29
CA PHE A 36 -4.65 -11.53 -4.66
C PHE A 36 -3.93 -12.25 -3.51
N ARG A 37 -4.47 -12.26 -2.28
CA ARG A 37 -3.78 -12.84 -1.11
C ARG A 37 -3.48 -14.33 -1.26
N ARG A 38 -4.28 -15.07 -2.05
CA ARG A 38 -4.08 -16.50 -2.32
C ARG A 38 -3.51 -16.79 -3.71
N ALA A 39 -3.31 -15.77 -4.54
CA ALA A 39 -2.83 -15.95 -5.90
C ALA A 39 -1.44 -16.59 -5.92
N GLN A 40 -1.22 -17.51 -6.86
CA GLN A 40 0.06 -18.17 -7.11
C GLN A 40 0.41 -18.02 -8.60
N PRO A 41 1.69 -17.82 -8.94
CA PRO A 41 2.85 -17.75 -8.06
C PRO A 41 2.95 -16.42 -7.30
N VAL A 42 3.53 -16.44 -6.09
CA VAL A 42 3.59 -15.26 -5.19
C VAL A 42 4.25 -14.05 -5.84
N TRP A 43 5.36 -14.24 -6.56
CA TRP A 43 6.11 -13.14 -7.18
C TRP A 43 5.26 -12.39 -8.21
N LEU A 44 4.46 -13.12 -9.00
CA LEU A 44 3.60 -12.53 -10.03
C LEU A 44 2.44 -11.77 -9.40
N ALA A 45 1.84 -12.30 -8.33
CA ALA A 45 0.80 -11.60 -7.59
C ALA A 45 1.33 -10.28 -6.98
N THR A 46 2.55 -10.31 -6.41
CA THR A 46 3.21 -9.12 -5.89
C THR A 46 3.49 -8.10 -6.98
N LEU A 47 4.09 -8.50 -8.11
CA LEU A 47 4.34 -7.58 -9.23
C LEU A 47 3.04 -6.99 -9.79
N THR A 48 2.01 -7.82 -9.94
CA THR A 48 0.71 -7.37 -10.45
C THR A 48 0.10 -6.33 -9.54
N THR A 49 0.04 -6.59 -8.24
CA THR A 49 -0.52 -5.63 -7.26
C THR A 49 0.35 -4.38 -7.09
N MET A 50 1.67 -4.51 -7.22
CA MET A 50 2.62 -3.39 -7.20
C MET A 50 2.38 -2.40 -8.35
N VAL A 51 1.87 -2.86 -9.50
CA VAL A 51 1.57 -2.00 -10.65
C VAL A 51 0.10 -1.57 -10.66
N LEU A 52 -0.82 -2.53 -10.50
CA LEU A 52 -2.26 -2.31 -10.64
C LEU A 52 -2.78 -1.29 -9.63
N ILE A 53 -2.36 -1.38 -8.37
CA ILE A 53 -2.91 -0.55 -7.29
C ILE A 53 -2.46 0.90 -7.43
N PRO A 54 -1.15 1.21 -7.61
CA PRO A 54 -0.72 2.57 -7.91
C PRO A 54 -1.30 3.10 -9.22
N ALA A 55 -1.44 2.27 -10.26
CA ALA A 55 -2.04 2.69 -11.51
C ALA A 55 -3.46 3.22 -11.29
N ILE A 56 -4.33 2.46 -10.58
CA ILE A 56 -5.69 2.90 -10.29
C ILE A 56 -5.66 4.18 -9.43
N ASN A 57 -4.84 4.22 -8.38
CA ASN A 57 -4.70 5.39 -7.50
C ASN A 57 -4.33 6.66 -8.27
N HIS A 58 -3.29 6.59 -9.11
CA HIS A 58 -2.82 7.76 -9.84
C HIS A 58 -3.71 8.11 -11.03
N THR A 59 -4.44 7.17 -11.63
CA THR A 59 -5.48 7.49 -12.61
C THR A 59 -6.62 8.27 -11.95
N MET A 60 -7.07 7.87 -10.75
CA MET A 60 -8.09 8.61 -10.01
C MET A 60 -7.59 9.99 -9.56
N GLU A 61 -6.37 10.06 -9.03
CA GLU A 61 -5.73 11.33 -8.65
C GLU A 61 -5.59 12.26 -9.86
N PHE A 62 -5.12 11.75 -10.99
CA PHE A 62 -5.02 12.52 -12.24
C PHE A 62 -6.39 13.02 -12.71
N ALA A 63 -7.43 12.18 -12.69
CA ALA A 63 -8.78 12.59 -13.06
C ALA A 63 -9.31 13.72 -12.16
N LEU A 64 -9.05 13.65 -10.85
CA LEU A 64 -9.41 14.71 -9.90
C LEU A 64 -8.65 16.02 -10.18
N HIS A 65 -7.36 15.96 -10.50
CA HIS A 65 -6.58 17.15 -10.87
C HIS A 65 -6.99 17.76 -12.20
N TRP A 66 -7.31 16.92 -13.18
CA TRP A 66 -7.86 17.35 -14.45
C TRP A 66 -9.19 18.09 -14.25
N ALA A 67 -10.10 17.51 -13.47
CA ALA A 67 -11.38 18.14 -13.15
C ALA A 67 -11.25 19.42 -12.30
N SER A 68 -10.20 19.53 -11.47
CA SER A 68 -9.99 20.64 -10.53
C SER A 68 -8.99 21.71 -11.02
N GLY A 69 -8.43 21.58 -12.22
CA GLY A 69 -7.52 22.57 -12.84
C GLY A 69 -6.18 22.79 -12.13
N THR A 70 -5.76 21.89 -11.22
CA THR A 70 -4.58 22.09 -10.36
C THR A 70 -3.32 21.45 -10.95
N LYS A 71 -2.26 22.25 -11.14
CA LYS A 71 -0.95 21.76 -11.63
C LYS A 71 -0.14 21.15 -10.48
N LYS A 72 0.00 19.83 -10.44
CA LYS A 72 0.90 19.14 -9.49
C LYS A 72 2.36 19.14 -9.98
N LEU A 73 3.29 19.43 -9.06
CA LEU A 73 4.73 19.40 -9.28
C LEU A 73 5.20 17.93 -9.40
N LYS A 74 5.84 17.57 -10.52
CA LYS A 74 6.20 16.19 -10.91
C LYS A 74 6.93 15.38 -9.82
N ALA A 75 7.74 16.03 -8.97
CA ALA A 75 8.47 15.39 -7.88
C ALA A 75 7.56 14.76 -6.80
N GLY A 76 6.41 15.39 -6.50
CA GLY A 76 5.47 14.86 -5.51
C GLY A 76 4.74 13.60 -5.99
N ILE A 77 4.56 13.45 -7.31
CA ILE A 77 3.93 12.29 -7.92
C ILE A 77 4.83 11.07 -7.75
N ILE A 78 6.13 11.18 -8.05
CA ILE A 78 7.06 10.05 -7.92
C ILE A 78 7.12 9.53 -6.49
N ALA A 79 7.24 10.43 -5.51
CA ALA A 79 7.24 10.04 -4.09
C ALA A 79 5.94 9.32 -3.70
N SER A 80 4.79 9.81 -4.19
CA SER A 80 3.49 9.19 -3.94
C SER A 80 3.33 7.82 -4.61
N VAL A 81 3.83 7.65 -5.83
CA VAL A 81 3.86 6.36 -6.55
C VAL A 81 4.70 5.36 -5.78
N CYS A 82 5.93 5.71 -5.43
CA CYS A 82 6.83 4.83 -4.68
C CYS A 82 6.21 4.42 -3.33
N LEU A 83 5.65 5.38 -2.59
CA LEU A 83 4.97 5.08 -1.34
C LEU A 83 3.78 4.14 -1.55
N SER A 84 2.96 4.38 -2.58
CA SER A 84 1.80 3.55 -2.92
C SER A 84 2.21 2.13 -3.30
N MET A 85 3.29 1.96 -4.06
CA MET A 85 3.85 0.65 -4.40
C MET A 85 4.28 -0.11 -3.15
N ILE A 86 5.05 0.54 -2.27
CA ILE A 86 5.50 -0.05 -1.00
C ILE A 86 4.31 -0.45 -0.13
N SER A 87 3.30 0.43 -0.01
CA SER A 87 2.07 0.17 0.72
C SER A 87 1.29 -1.02 0.15
N ALA A 88 1.20 -1.14 -1.18
CA ALA A 88 0.49 -2.25 -1.81
C ALA A 88 1.18 -3.60 -1.56
N ILE A 89 2.51 -3.64 -1.69
CA ILE A 89 3.31 -4.83 -1.41
C ILE A 89 3.17 -5.22 0.07
N PHE A 90 3.31 -4.26 0.98
CA PHE A 90 3.18 -4.50 2.42
C PHE A 90 1.79 -5.03 2.79
N ASN A 91 0.72 -4.42 2.26
CA ASN A 91 -0.65 -4.88 2.50
C ASN A 91 -0.86 -6.32 2.02
N LEU A 92 -0.42 -6.66 0.81
CA LEU A 92 -0.52 -8.03 0.30
C LEU A 92 0.29 -9.01 1.16
N PHE A 93 1.48 -8.62 1.60
CA PHE A 93 2.33 -9.42 2.49
C PHE A 93 1.67 -9.66 3.86
N ALA A 94 1.07 -8.63 4.45
CA ALA A 94 0.34 -8.71 5.71
C ALA A 94 -0.91 -9.60 5.58
N MET A 95 -1.69 -9.44 4.51
CA MET A 95 -2.86 -10.28 4.21
C MET A 95 -2.51 -11.75 4.00
N ARG A 96 -1.37 -12.05 3.38
CA ARG A 96 -0.87 -13.43 3.25
C ARG A 96 -0.52 -14.08 4.59
N ARG A 97 -0.33 -13.28 5.64
CA ARG A 97 0.00 -13.71 7.00
C ARG A 97 -1.20 -13.65 7.95
N GLY A 98 -2.40 -13.45 7.41
CA GLY A 98 -3.62 -13.42 8.20
C GLY A 98 -4.03 -12.02 8.70
N ALA A 99 -3.26 -10.97 8.41
CA ALA A 99 -3.55 -9.61 8.88
C ALA A 99 -4.51 -8.85 7.97
N PHE A 100 -5.32 -7.95 8.53
CA PHE A 100 -6.14 -7.00 7.77
C PHE A 100 -7.08 -7.66 6.75
N ILE A 101 -7.51 -8.90 7.05
CA ILE A 101 -8.51 -9.62 6.26
C ILE A 101 -9.89 -9.26 6.78
N VAL A 102 -10.80 -8.97 5.87
CA VAL A 102 -12.22 -8.77 6.13
C VAL A 102 -13.05 -9.96 5.66
N GLY A 103 -14.24 -10.14 6.23
CA GLY A 103 -15.17 -11.24 5.90
C GLY A 103 -15.02 -12.45 6.82
N ALA A 104 -15.32 -13.65 6.31
CA ALA A 104 -15.43 -14.88 7.12
C ALA A 104 -14.11 -15.31 7.79
N GLU A 105 -12.95 -14.97 7.20
CA GLU A 105 -11.62 -15.31 7.72
C GLU A 105 -10.98 -14.17 8.53
N ARG A 106 -11.77 -13.17 8.93
CA ARG A 106 -11.25 -12.04 9.72
C ARG A 106 -10.88 -12.47 11.13
N GLN A 107 -9.85 -11.84 11.66
CA GLN A 107 -9.57 -11.83 13.10
C GLN A 107 -9.97 -10.50 13.72
N SER A 108 -9.80 -10.35 15.03
CA SER A 108 -10.05 -9.06 15.69
C SER A 108 -8.98 -8.05 15.28
N LEU A 109 -9.34 -6.77 15.19
CA LEU A 109 -8.39 -5.69 14.90
C LEU A 109 -7.24 -5.67 15.93
N PHE A 110 -7.54 -6.00 17.20
CA PHE A 110 -6.51 -6.12 18.22
C PHE A 110 -5.51 -7.25 17.92
N ALA A 111 -5.98 -8.40 17.42
CA ALA A 111 -5.10 -9.48 16.99
C ALA A 111 -4.22 -9.05 15.81
N ASP A 112 -4.78 -8.31 14.82
CA ASP A 112 -4.03 -7.70 13.72
C ASP A 112 -2.91 -6.79 14.26
N PHE A 113 -3.23 -5.86 15.16
CA PHE A 113 -2.23 -4.97 15.74
C PHE A 113 -1.18 -5.71 16.58
N ARG A 114 -1.55 -6.79 17.26
CA ARG A 114 -0.61 -7.57 18.08
C ARG A 114 0.44 -8.30 17.23
N GLN A 115 0.09 -8.74 16.02
CA GLN A 115 1.03 -9.41 15.11
C GLN A 115 1.82 -8.44 14.22
N MET A 116 1.38 -7.18 14.11
CA MET A 116 2.02 -6.16 13.26
C MET A 116 3.53 -5.98 13.49
N PRO A 117 4.06 -5.92 14.73
CA PRO A 117 5.50 -5.79 14.95
C PRO A 117 6.30 -6.90 14.26
N ARG A 118 5.80 -8.14 14.33
CA ARG A 118 6.42 -9.30 13.68
C ARG A 118 6.31 -9.22 12.16
N ILE A 119 5.16 -8.81 11.63
CA ILE A 119 4.95 -8.67 10.18
C ILE A 119 5.89 -7.60 9.61
N ILE A 120 6.04 -6.46 10.29
CA ILE A 120 6.98 -5.40 9.90
C ILE A 120 8.40 -5.95 9.87
N PHE A 121 8.84 -6.62 10.94
CA PHE A 121 10.18 -7.19 11.01
C PHE A 121 10.45 -8.18 9.87
N ASP A 122 9.51 -9.07 9.61
CA ASP A 122 9.65 -10.04 8.54
C ASP A 122 9.60 -9.41 7.15
N PHE A 123 8.85 -8.32 6.97
CA PHE A 123 8.82 -7.55 5.71
C PHE A 123 10.18 -6.88 5.45
N LEU A 124 10.73 -6.20 6.47
CA LEU A 124 12.04 -5.54 6.38
C LEU A 124 13.18 -6.54 6.14
N THR A 125 13.08 -7.74 6.72
CA THR A 125 14.09 -8.79 6.54
C THR A 125 13.86 -9.66 5.30
N ALA A 126 12.72 -9.55 4.60
CA ALA A 126 12.41 -10.37 3.44
C ALA A 126 13.42 -10.19 2.30
N ILE A 127 13.80 -8.94 1.99
CA ILE A 127 14.75 -8.62 0.92
C ILE A 127 16.17 -9.10 1.28
N PRO A 128 16.75 -8.75 2.45
CA PRO A 128 18.03 -9.28 2.88
C PRO A 128 18.08 -10.81 2.90
N ARG A 129 17.02 -11.49 3.39
CA ARG A 129 16.94 -12.96 3.42
C ARG A 129 16.90 -13.56 2.02
N ALA A 130 16.12 -12.98 1.10
CA ALA A 130 16.04 -13.46 -0.28
C ALA A 130 17.38 -13.26 -1.01
N LEU A 131 18.03 -12.12 -0.83
CA LEU A 131 19.36 -11.85 -1.37
C LEU A 131 20.40 -12.81 -0.78
N TRP A 132 20.39 -13.03 0.53
CA TRP A 132 21.29 -13.97 1.19
C TRP A 132 21.10 -15.41 0.68
N GLN A 133 19.86 -15.85 0.51
CA GLN A 133 19.55 -17.17 -0.06
C GLN A 133 19.97 -17.31 -1.52
N PHE A 134 19.83 -16.24 -2.31
CA PHE A 134 20.26 -16.19 -3.70
C PHE A 134 21.80 -16.20 -3.83
N LEU A 135 22.49 -15.46 -2.96
CA LEU A 135 23.95 -15.35 -2.93
C LEU A 135 24.63 -16.61 -2.36
N LEU A 136 24.02 -17.28 -1.38
CA LEU A 136 24.57 -18.51 -0.77
C LEU A 136 24.19 -19.81 -1.47
N LYS A 137 23.37 -19.76 -2.52
CA LYS A 137 23.08 -20.92 -3.36
C LYS A 137 23.61 -20.71 -4.79
N PRO A 138 24.95 -20.69 -5.03
CA PRO A 138 25.46 -20.64 -6.38
C PRO A 138 25.20 -21.94 -7.16
N ASP A 139 25.38 -23.13 -6.58
CA ASP A 139 25.22 -24.37 -7.35
C ASP A 139 24.74 -25.54 -6.48
N ALA A 140 23.55 -26.05 -6.79
CA ALA A 140 23.16 -27.43 -6.50
C ALA A 140 22.51 -27.96 -7.77
N ASN A 141 23.35 -28.17 -8.80
CA ASN A 141 23.10 -29.12 -9.87
C ASN A 141 23.51 -30.51 -9.39
#